data_AF-H6AAX0-F1
#
_entry.id   AF-H6AAX0-F1
#
_cell.length_a   1.000
_cell.length_b   1.000
_cell.length_c   1.000
_cell.angle_alpha   90.00
_cell.angle_beta   90.00
_cell.angle_gamma   90.00
#
_symmetry.space_group_name_H-M   'P 1'
#
loop_
_entity.id
_entity.type
_entity.pdbx_description
1 polymer ?
#
loop_
_entity_poly.entity_id
_entity_poly.type
_entity_poly.pdbx_seq_one_letter_code
_entity_poly.pdbx_strand_id
1 'polypeptide(L)'
;LLGHRDSYTPDVKMQVTIAYNHFGEGLVQRMPRCRHGYFHVVNNDYTHWEMYAIGGSANPTINSQGNRFLAPANPSAKEVTKRIDEDVDEWKQWNWKSEGDMMLNGAYFVSSGAGAASAYAKASSLGARPSTLVGPLTQNAGVLSCRRGVRC
;
A
#
# COMPACT_ATOMS: atom_id res chain seq x y z
N LEU A 1 -6.69 7.96 -3.80
CA LEU A 1 -5.65 8.92 -4.23
C LEU A 1 -5.28 9.76 -3.02
N LEU A 2 -3.99 9.81 -2.65
CA LEU A 2 -3.49 10.59 -1.52
C LEU A 2 -2.47 11.59 -2.06
N GLY A 3 -2.83 12.88 -2.07
CA GLY A 3 -2.09 13.95 -2.74
C GLY A 3 -2.53 14.16 -4.19
N HIS A 4 -2.96 15.39 -4.51
CA HIS A 4 -3.68 15.67 -5.76
C HIS A 4 -2.76 16.06 -6.93
N ARG A 5 -1.66 16.78 -6.67
CA ARG A 5 -0.78 17.37 -7.69
C ARG A 5 0.69 17.30 -7.25
N ASP A 6 1.59 16.99 -8.19
CA ASP A 6 3.02 16.78 -7.92
C ASP A 6 3.77 18.07 -7.52
N SER A 7 3.22 19.25 -7.84
CA SER A 7 3.79 20.53 -7.42
C SER A 7 3.22 21.05 -6.10
N TYR A 8 2.30 20.32 -5.44
CA TYR A 8 1.67 20.76 -4.20
C TYR A 8 2.49 20.31 -2.98
N THR A 9 3.58 21.03 -2.76
CA THR A 9 4.55 20.72 -1.70
C THR A 9 4.03 20.73 -0.27
N PRO A 10 2.89 21.36 0.11
CA PRO A 10 2.37 21.21 1.47
C PRO A 10 2.07 19.75 1.88
N ASP A 11 1.79 18.87 0.91
CA ASP A 11 1.52 17.44 1.16
C ASP A 11 2.78 16.65 1.60
N VAL A 12 3.99 17.24 1.57
CA VAL A 12 5.21 16.59 2.12
C VAL A 12 5.10 16.25 3.61
N LYS A 13 4.17 16.88 4.33
CA LYS A 13 3.91 16.61 5.75
C LYS A 13 2.80 15.59 5.97
N MET A 14 2.09 15.17 4.93
CA MET A 14 1.00 14.21 5.02
C MET A 14 1.51 12.88 5.56
N GLN A 15 0.78 12.32 6.53
CA GLN A 15 1.04 11.01 7.11
C GLN A 15 -0.27 10.24 7.10
N VAL A 16 -0.27 9.05 6.49
CA VAL A 16 -1.46 8.22 6.40
C VAL A 16 -1.10 6.78 6.76
N THR A 17 -1.96 6.16 7.56
CA THR A 17 -1.92 4.72 7.81
C THR A 17 -3.07 4.06 7.06
N ILE A 18 -2.76 3.07 6.25
CA ILE A 18 -3.70 2.22 5.54
C ILE A 18 -3.59 0.85 6.18
N ALA A 19 -4.58 0.46 6.99
CA ALA A 19 -4.53 -0.77 7.75
C ALA A 19 -5.85 -1.54 7.74
N TYR A 20 -5.74 -2.88 7.74
CA TYR A 20 -6.86 -3.81 7.87
C TYR A 20 -7.97 -3.65 6.83
N ASN A 21 -7.61 -3.19 5.62
CA ASN A 21 -8.54 -3.09 4.49
C ASN A 21 -8.52 -4.39 3.67
N HIS A 22 -9.66 -4.72 3.08
CA HIS A 22 -9.74 -5.69 1.99
C HIS A 22 -9.94 -4.94 0.67
N PHE A 23 -8.92 -4.94 -0.19
CA PHE A 23 -8.97 -4.41 -1.55
C PHE A 23 -9.25 -5.57 -2.50
N GLY A 24 -10.49 -5.63 -2.99
CA GLY A 24 -11.03 -6.76 -3.76
C GLY A 24 -11.44 -6.42 -5.18
N GLU A 25 -12.43 -7.15 -5.66
CA GLU A 25 -12.93 -7.11 -7.04
C GLU A 25 -13.36 -5.71 -7.50
N GLY A 26 -13.20 -5.45 -8.80
CA GLY A 26 -13.56 -4.18 -9.44
C GLY A 26 -12.55 -3.05 -9.22
N LEU A 27 -11.48 -3.28 -8.46
CA LEU A 27 -10.40 -2.30 -8.26
C LEU A 27 -9.31 -2.46 -9.31
N VAL A 28 -9.20 -1.47 -10.20
CA VAL A 28 -8.17 -1.48 -11.25
C VAL A 28 -6.79 -1.16 -10.67
N GLN A 29 -6.70 -0.14 -9.80
CA GLN A 29 -5.44 0.43 -9.32
C GLN A 29 -5.60 1.41 -8.15
N ARG A 30 -4.49 1.96 -7.64
CA ARG A 30 -4.42 3.10 -6.70
C ARG A 30 -4.83 2.77 -5.26
N MET A 31 -4.31 1.67 -4.72
CA MET A 31 -4.60 1.16 -3.37
C MET A 31 -3.36 1.14 -2.44
N PRO A 32 -2.72 2.27 -2.11
CA PRO A 32 -3.04 3.63 -2.54
C PRO A 32 -2.25 4.06 -3.80
N ARG A 33 -2.64 5.20 -4.38
CA ARG A 33 -1.73 6.05 -5.17
C ARG A 33 -1.35 7.27 -4.35
N CYS A 34 -0.06 7.45 -4.15
CA CYS A 34 0.52 8.41 -3.22
C CYS A 34 1.33 9.50 -3.91
N ARG A 35 1.35 10.70 -3.34
CA ARG A 35 2.26 11.78 -3.69
C ARG A 35 2.81 12.45 -2.45
N HIS A 36 4.10 12.79 -2.50
CA HIS A 36 4.81 13.36 -1.35
C HIS A 36 4.58 12.51 -0.08
N GLY A 37 4.65 13.09 1.12
CA GLY A 37 4.16 12.46 2.35
C GLY A 37 4.77 11.09 2.71
N TYR A 38 4.15 10.48 3.72
CA TYR A 38 4.58 9.25 4.35
C TYR A 38 3.39 8.30 4.54
N PHE A 39 3.55 7.05 4.10
CA PHE A 39 2.46 6.09 4.07
C PHE A 39 2.89 4.78 4.72
N HIS A 40 2.17 4.42 5.77
CA HIS A 40 2.28 3.10 6.37
C HIS A 40 1.16 2.21 5.81
N VAL A 41 1.51 1.26 4.97
CA VAL A 41 0.58 0.28 4.37
C VAL A 41 0.76 -1.03 5.12
N VAL A 42 -0.15 -1.37 6.02
CA VAL A 42 0.07 -2.46 6.98
C VAL A 42 -1.10 -3.42 7.12
N ASN A 43 -0.84 -4.72 7.02
CA ASN A 43 -1.84 -5.79 7.21
C ASN A 43 -3.15 -5.61 6.41
N ASN A 44 -3.05 -5.18 5.14
CA ASN A 44 -4.18 -5.17 4.21
C ASN A 44 -4.16 -6.42 3.33
N ASP A 45 -5.35 -6.84 2.87
CA ASP A 45 -5.53 -7.92 1.91
C ASP A 45 -5.79 -7.36 0.52
N TYR A 46 -4.93 -7.72 -0.43
CA TYR A 46 -5.02 -7.28 -1.81
C TYR A 46 -5.30 -8.45 -2.71
N THR A 47 -6.40 -8.36 -3.45
CA THR A 47 -6.81 -9.36 -4.42
C THR A 47 -7.27 -8.66 -5.70
N HIS A 48 -7.11 -9.33 -6.84
CA HIS A 48 -7.78 -8.96 -8.09
C HIS A 48 -7.49 -7.57 -8.69
N TRP A 49 -6.37 -6.90 -8.36
CA TRP A 49 -6.03 -5.65 -9.06
C TRP A 49 -5.76 -5.91 -10.54
N GLU A 50 -6.08 -4.94 -11.41
CA GLU A 50 -5.94 -5.13 -12.86
C GLU A 50 -4.66 -4.51 -13.44
N MET A 51 -4.11 -3.47 -12.80
CA MET A 51 -2.90 -2.78 -13.26
C MET A 51 -1.78 -2.78 -12.23
N TYR A 52 -2.02 -2.24 -11.03
CA TYR A 52 -1.07 -2.25 -9.92
C TYR A 52 -1.80 -2.04 -8.60
N ALA A 53 -1.26 -2.51 -7.49
CA ALA A 53 -1.86 -2.28 -6.18
C ALA A 53 -1.43 -0.91 -5.62
N ILE A 54 -0.14 -0.74 -5.37
CA ILE A 54 0.45 0.44 -4.73
C ILE A 54 1.21 1.26 -5.76
N GLY A 55 1.00 2.57 -5.79
CA GLY A 55 1.77 3.41 -6.70
C GLY A 55 1.95 4.83 -6.23
N GLY A 56 2.66 5.63 -7.02
CA GLY A 56 2.90 7.01 -6.66
C GLY A 56 3.74 7.79 -7.67
N SER A 57 3.76 9.10 -7.46
CA SER A 57 4.59 10.08 -8.15
C SER A 57 5.08 11.14 -7.16
N ALA A 58 6.06 11.97 -7.50
CA ALA A 58 6.55 13.05 -6.62
C ALA A 58 7.10 12.59 -5.25
N ASN A 59 7.93 11.55 -5.25
CA ASN A 59 8.72 11.05 -4.11
C ASN A 59 7.96 10.80 -2.79
N PRO A 60 6.94 9.91 -2.78
CA PRO A 60 6.33 9.46 -1.55
C PRO A 60 7.21 8.45 -0.83
N THR A 61 7.18 8.46 0.51
CA THR A 61 7.77 7.38 1.32
C THR A 61 6.71 6.32 1.62
N ILE A 62 6.92 5.09 1.17
CA ILE A 62 5.98 3.98 1.33
C ILE A 62 6.64 2.87 2.14
N ASN A 63 6.07 2.60 3.32
CA ASN A 63 6.43 1.47 4.16
C ASN A 63 5.31 0.41 4.08
N SER A 64 5.55 -0.66 3.33
CA SER A 64 4.63 -1.81 3.23
C SER A 64 5.04 -2.89 4.21
N GLN A 65 4.15 -3.26 5.15
CA GLN A 65 4.45 -4.28 6.16
C GLN A 65 3.31 -5.28 6.39
N GLY A 66 3.63 -6.58 6.38
CA GLY A 66 2.70 -7.65 6.76
C GLY A 66 1.41 -7.73 5.94
N ASN A 67 1.34 -7.13 4.76
CA ASN A 67 0.21 -7.22 3.85
C ASN A 67 0.18 -8.59 3.15
N ARG A 68 -0.95 -8.90 2.52
CA ARG A 68 -1.09 -10.06 1.66
C ARG A 68 -1.43 -9.59 0.24
N PHE A 69 -0.62 -9.98 -0.73
CA PHE A 69 -0.77 -9.65 -2.14
C PHE A 69 -1.02 -10.90 -2.97
N LEU A 70 -2.26 -11.11 -3.38
CA LEU A 70 -2.62 -12.15 -4.35
C LEU A 70 -2.73 -11.55 -5.73
N ALA A 71 -1.67 -11.68 -6.52
CA ALA A 71 -1.66 -11.15 -7.88
C ALA A 71 -2.75 -11.78 -8.76
N PRO A 72 -3.33 -11.03 -9.70
CA PRO A 72 -4.28 -11.56 -10.68
C PRO A 72 -3.62 -12.59 -11.59
N ALA A 73 -4.41 -13.33 -12.36
CA ALA A 73 -3.89 -14.28 -13.36
C ALA A 73 -3.06 -13.59 -14.46
N ASN A 74 -3.37 -12.33 -14.79
CA ASN A 74 -2.69 -11.54 -15.81
C ASN A 74 -1.17 -11.44 -15.52
N PRO A 75 -0.29 -11.96 -16.38
CA PRO A 75 1.16 -11.87 -16.22
C PRO A 75 1.71 -10.43 -16.20
N SER A 76 1.01 -9.48 -16.80
CA SER A 76 1.43 -8.08 -16.84
C SER A 76 1.10 -7.30 -15.56
N ALA A 77 0.38 -7.90 -14.61
CA ALA A 77 -0.06 -7.27 -13.37
C ALA A 77 0.51 -7.95 -12.11
N LYS A 78 1.70 -8.57 -12.24
CA LYS A 78 2.40 -9.25 -11.13
C LYS A 78 3.15 -8.28 -10.21
N GLU A 79 3.59 -7.15 -10.74
CA GLU A 79 4.23 -6.12 -9.91
C GLU A 79 3.17 -5.42 -9.05
N VAL A 80 3.36 -5.47 -7.73
CA VAL A 80 2.52 -4.76 -6.75
C VAL A 80 2.66 -3.25 -6.91
N THR A 81 3.86 -2.80 -7.27
CA THR A 81 4.27 -1.40 -7.30
C THR A 81 4.16 -0.76 -8.69
N LYS A 82 3.83 0.54 -8.74
CA LYS A 82 3.95 1.35 -9.96
C LYS A 82 4.43 2.77 -9.67
N ARG A 83 5.55 3.16 -10.27
CA ARG A 83 6.02 4.55 -10.32
C ARG A 83 5.45 5.20 -11.58
N ILE A 84 4.87 6.40 -11.44
CA ILE A 84 4.06 7.03 -12.49
C ILE A 84 4.77 8.26 -13.02
N ASP A 85 5.08 8.26 -14.32
CA ASP A 85 5.60 9.39 -15.09
C ASP A 85 6.98 9.92 -14.65
N GLU A 86 7.87 9.02 -14.18
CA GLU A 86 9.19 9.39 -13.64
C GLU A 86 10.32 8.58 -14.26
N ASP A 87 11.50 9.20 -14.34
CA ASP A 87 12.72 8.53 -14.77
C ASP A 87 13.12 7.44 -13.76
N VAL A 88 13.68 6.35 -14.28
CA VAL A 88 14.19 5.24 -13.48
C VAL A 88 15.27 5.70 -12.52
N ASP A 89 16.14 6.60 -12.94
CA ASP A 89 17.19 7.12 -12.07
C ASP A 89 16.62 8.04 -11.00
N GLU A 90 15.47 8.67 -11.24
CA GLU A 90 14.78 9.47 -10.23
C GLU A 90 14.05 8.61 -9.19
N TRP A 91 13.22 7.65 -9.59
CA TRP A 91 12.42 6.97 -8.58
C TRP A 91 13.24 5.96 -7.75
N LYS A 92 14.41 5.53 -8.22
CA LYS A 92 15.32 4.65 -7.46
C LYS A 92 15.75 5.21 -6.11
N GLN A 93 15.79 6.53 -5.94
CA GLN A 93 16.08 7.15 -4.63
C GLN A 93 14.87 7.21 -3.69
N TRP A 94 13.66 6.93 -4.16
CA TRP A 94 12.45 7.03 -3.34
C TRP A 94 12.38 5.87 -2.35
N ASN A 95 11.98 6.17 -1.12
CA ASN A 95 11.98 5.21 -0.02
C ASN A 95 10.71 4.34 -0.07
N TRP A 96 10.77 3.24 -0.82
CA TRP A 96 9.69 2.25 -0.91
C TRP A 96 10.23 0.90 -0.44
N LYS A 97 9.66 0.35 0.62
CA LYS A 97 10.06 -0.97 1.12
C LYS A 97 8.86 -1.88 1.38
N SER A 98 9.13 -3.19 1.33
CA SER A 98 8.24 -4.28 1.70
C SER A 98 8.90 -5.13 2.78
N GLU A 99 8.21 -5.40 3.89
CA GLU A 99 8.73 -6.15 5.03
C GLU A 99 7.67 -7.10 5.60
N GLY A 100 7.92 -8.42 5.59
CA GLY A 100 6.96 -9.42 6.09
C GLY A 100 5.69 -9.57 5.24
N ASP A 101 5.61 -8.92 4.08
CA ASP A 101 4.51 -9.05 3.12
C ASP A 101 4.48 -10.46 2.51
N MET A 102 3.28 -11.01 2.33
CA MET A 102 3.05 -12.29 1.65
C MET A 102 2.75 -12.06 0.17
N MET A 103 3.59 -12.61 -0.69
CA MET A 103 3.44 -12.53 -2.14
C MET A 103 2.92 -13.86 -2.70
N LEU A 104 1.75 -13.83 -3.32
CA LEU A 104 1.08 -15.02 -3.86
C LEU A 104 0.87 -14.88 -5.37
N ASN A 105 0.79 -16.02 -6.06
CA ASN A 105 0.54 -16.09 -7.50
C ASN A 105 1.56 -15.28 -8.34
N GLY A 106 2.83 -15.28 -7.92
CA GLY A 106 3.90 -14.56 -8.60
C GLY A 106 3.90 -13.05 -8.37
N ALA A 107 3.14 -12.54 -7.40
CA ALA A 107 3.26 -11.15 -6.96
C ALA A 107 4.71 -10.82 -6.56
N TYR A 108 5.15 -9.60 -6.81
CA TYR A 108 6.42 -9.11 -6.27
C TYR A 108 6.39 -7.61 -6.04
N PHE A 109 7.22 -7.15 -5.11
CA PHE A 109 7.39 -5.74 -4.77
C PHE A 109 8.81 -5.31 -5.14
N VAL A 110 8.93 -4.28 -5.98
CA VAL A 110 10.23 -3.68 -6.28
C VAL A 110 10.50 -2.61 -5.23
N SER A 111 11.50 -2.81 -4.37
CA SER A 111 11.90 -1.83 -3.34
C SER A 111 12.90 -0.81 -3.90
N SER A 112 13.00 0.36 -3.27
CA SER A 112 13.91 1.45 -3.66
C SER A 112 14.31 2.32 -2.46
N GLY A 113 15.28 3.21 -2.69
CA GLY A 113 15.82 4.11 -1.67
C GLY A 113 16.89 3.47 -0.78
N ALA A 114 17.41 4.26 0.16
CA ALA A 114 18.56 3.87 0.97
C ALA A 114 18.24 2.81 2.06
N GLY A 115 16.97 2.49 2.27
CA GLY A 115 16.55 1.49 3.27
C GLY A 115 16.78 1.89 4.74
N ALA A 116 17.25 3.10 5.01
CA ALA A 116 17.53 3.56 6.37
C ALA A 116 16.24 3.60 7.22
N ALA A 117 16.25 2.95 8.39
CA ALA A 117 15.08 2.85 9.26
C ALA A 117 14.50 4.23 9.65
N SER A 118 15.37 5.23 9.86
CA SER A 118 14.97 6.60 10.18
C SER A 118 14.13 7.27 9.07
N ALA A 119 14.32 6.89 7.81
CA ALA A 119 13.55 7.43 6.69
C ALA A 119 12.06 7.04 6.77
N TYR A 120 11.77 5.90 7.41
CA TYR A 120 10.41 5.36 7.56
C TYR A 120 9.76 5.71 8.89
N ALA A 121 10.42 6.46 9.79
CA ALA A 121 9.89 6.75 11.12
C ALA A 121 8.50 7.43 11.10
N LYS A 122 8.24 8.30 10.11
CA LYS A 122 6.93 8.94 9.88
C LYS A 122 5.95 8.08 9.06
N ALA A 123 6.46 7.01 8.45
CA ALA A 123 5.70 6.00 7.72
C ALA A 123 5.52 4.72 8.57
N SER A 124 5.54 4.85 9.90
CA SER A 124 5.34 3.75 10.84
C SER A 124 4.40 4.20 11.94
N SER A 125 3.36 3.42 12.21
CA SER A 125 2.31 3.79 13.17
C SER A 125 1.88 2.68 14.12
N LEU A 126 1.88 1.42 13.67
CA LEU A 126 1.62 0.24 14.50
C LEU A 126 2.58 -0.90 14.14
N GLY A 127 2.72 -1.88 15.04
CA GLY A 127 3.48 -3.08 14.74
C GLY A 127 2.74 -3.98 13.75
N ALA A 128 3.41 -4.37 12.67
CA ALA A 128 2.85 -5.29 11.69
C ALA A 128 2.66 -6.69 12.29
N ARG A 129 1.49 -7.29 12.04
CA ARG A 129 1.21 -8.70 12.32
C ARG A 129 1.73 -9.58 11.19
N PRO A 130 1.98 -10.88 11.43
CA PRO A 130 2.31 -11.83 10.37
C PRO A 130 1.25 -11.79 9.26
N SER A 131 1.70 -11.77 8.01
CA SER A 131 0.83 -11.70 6.82
C SER A 131 -0.11 -12.91 6.69
N THR A 132 0.20 -14.03 7.35
CA THR A 132 -0.70 -15.19 7.50
C THR A 132 -1.99 -14.88 8.26
N LEU A 133 -2.01 -13.85 9.10
CA LEU A 133 -3.19 -13.42 9.86
C LEU A 133 -4.05 -12.41 9.11
N VAL A 134 -3.64 -11.93 7.93
CA VAL A 134 -4.37 -10.88 7.19
C VAL A 134 -5.78 -11.32 6.84
N GLY A 135 -6.00 -12.59 6.45
CA GLY A 135 -7.34 -13.10 6.14
C GLY A 135 -8.32 -12.90 7.31
N PRO A 136 -8.05 -13.47 8.50
CA PRO A 136 -8.86 -13.22 9.70
C PRO A 136 -8.95 -11.73 10.09
N LEU A 137 -7.85 -10.97 10.01
CA LEU A 137 -7.82 -9.55 10.39
C LEU A 137 -8.70 -8.66 9.50
N THR A 138 -8.91 -9.05 8.25
CA THR A 138 -9.69 -8.27 7.26
C THR A 138 -11.05 -8.89 6.95
N GLN A 139 -11.43 -10.00 7.59
CA GLN A 139 -12.68 -10.72 7.34
C GLN A 139 -13.93 -9.84 7.56
N ASN A 140 -13.87 -8.92 8.51
CA ASN A 140 -14.97 -8.00 8.85
C ASN A 140 -14.75 -6.59 8.27
N ALA A 141 -13.89 -6.44 7.26
CA ALA A 141 -13.71 -5.16 6.57
C ALA A 141 -15.02 -4.73 5.90
N GLY A 142 -15.35 -3.44 5.99
CA GLY A 142 -16.58 -2.88 5.44
C GLY A 142 -17.53 -2.37 6.53
N VAL A 143 -18.80 -2.27 6.19
CA VAL A 143 -19.83 -1.74 7.11
C VAL A 143 -20.13 -2.74 8.20
N LEU A 144 -20.37 -2.24 9.42
CA LEU A 144 -20.88 -3.07 10.50
C LEU A 144 -22.30 -3.54 10.16
N SER A 145 -22.57 -4.82 10.37
CA SER A 145 -23.92 -5.39 10.24
C SER A 145 -24.76 -5.05 11.48
N CYS A 146 -25.28 -3.82 11.50
CA CYS A 146 -26.05 -3.26 12.59
C CYS A 146 -27.54 -3.63 12.52
N ARG A 147 -28.16 -3.87 13.68
CA ARG A 147 -29.62 -4.00 13.82
C ARG A 147 -30.17 -2.90 14.71
N ARG A 148 -31.31 -2.32 14.34
CA ARG A 148 -31.98 -1.26 15.12
C ARG A 148 -32.24 -1.75 16.55
N GLY A 149 -31.79 -0.99 17.54
CA GLY A 149 -31.97 -1.30 18.97
C GLY A 149 -30.90 -2.20 19.59
N VAL A 150 -29.88 -2.64 18.82
CA VAL A 150 -28.74 -3.42 19.33
C VAL A 150 -27.47 -2.61 19.11
N ARG A 151 -26.51 -2.66 20.06
CA ARG A 151 -25.19 -2.06 19.82
C ARG A 151 -24.50 -2.80 18.67
N CYS A 152 -23.93 -1.99 17.79
CA CYS A 152 -22.75 -2.34 17.03
C CYS A 152 -21.54 -1.86 17.85
#